data_AF-A0AB37UQ21-F1
#
_entry.id   AF-A0AB37UQ21-F1
#
_cell.length_a   1.000
_cell.length_b   1.000
_cell.length_c   1.000
_cell.angle_alpha   90.00
_cell.angle_beta   90.00
_cell.angle_gamma   90.00
#
_symmetry.space_group_name_H-M   'P 1'
#
loop_
_entity.id
_entity.type
_entity.pdbx_description
1 polymer ?
#
loop_
_entity_poly.entity_id
_entity_poly.type
_entity_poly.pdbx_seq_one_letter_code
_entity_poly.pdbx_strand_id
1 'polypeptide(L)'
;MNTPLRLSPIHDSLQSLNGVWCDTNGMPSLVKLPGDRQSVSVLGIADLSFLTRFGVKGANATQWLAEWGLPIPDRPNTWHPLPEGGIIARLGLTEFLIEDSLNSAIAPQLATACKSPPAKVYPVLRQDLALGLVGARVNELLRQTCSFNFQALSLGDRPVVLTNAIGVTVTVIPLDIERKLCVRIWCDRTFGTYFWQTLVQIATELGGGAIGTESFL
;
A
#
# COMPACT_ATOMS: atom_id res chain seq x y z
N MET A 1 -21.31 3.69 21.75
CA MET A 1 -19.83 3.64 21.76
C MET A 1 -19.36 4.41 20.53
N ASN A 2 -18.59 5.47 20.69
CA ASN A 2 -17.99 6.15 19.54
C ASN A 2 -17.03 5.18 18.86
N THR A 3 -17.14 5.00 17.55
CA THR A 3 -16.17 4.25 16.76
C THR A 3 -14.78 4.86 17.02
N PRO A 4 -13.77 4.06 17.42
CA PRO A 4 -12.43 4.59 17.64
C PRO A 4 -11.90 5.24 16.36
N LEU A 5 -11.32 6.44 16.52
CA LEU A 5 -10.79 7.21 15.40
C LEU A 5 -9.70 6.42 14.68
N ARG A 6 -9.85 6.23 13.37
CA ARG A 6 -8.86 5.54 12.54
C ARG A 6 -7.81 6.56 12.11
N LEU A 7 -6.57 6.36 12.52
CA LEU A 7 -5.45 7.23 12.18
C LEU A 7 -4.39 6.49 11.34
N SER A 8 -3.73 7.22 10.45
CA SER A 8 -2.54 6.71 9.77
C SER A 8 -1.46 6.33 10.80
N PRO A 9 -0.66 5.27 10.58
CA PRO A 9 0.54 4.98 11.36
C PRO A 9 1.50 6.16 11.51
N ILE A 10 1.43 7.13 10.59
CA ILE A 10 2.30 8.30 10.54
C ILE A 10 1.55 9.62 10.71
N HIS A 11 0.34 9.57 11.30
CA HIS A 11 -0.52 10.74 11.45
C HIS A 11 0.21 11.95 12.06
N ASP A 12 0.94 11.76 13.15
CA ASP A 12 1.68 12.85 13.82
C ASP A 12 2.78 13.44 12.93
N SER A 13 3.45 12.61 12.12
CA SER A 13 4.45 13.09 11.15
C SER A 13 3.79 13.93 10.06
N LEU A 14 2.62 13.51 9.57
CA LEU A 14 1.87 14.24 8.57
C LEU A 14 1.31 15.57 9.10
N GLN A 15 0.91 15.64 10.38
CA GLN A 15 0.40 16.88 11.00
C GLN A 15 1.43 18.03 10.99
N SER A 16 2.72 17.71 10.95
CA SER A 16 3.78 18.71 10.82
C SER A 16 3.84 19.36 9.43
N LEU A 17 3.17 18.76 8.44
CA LEU A 17 3.15 19.23 7.06
C LEU A 17 1.97 20.19 6.85
N ASN A 18 2.27 21.35 6.25
CA ASN A 18 1.27 22.37 5.99
C ASN A 18 0.51 22.09 4.68
N GLY A 19 -0.50 21.23 4.74
CA GLY A 19 -1.30 20.84 3.58
C GLY A 19 -2.80 20.78 3.82
N VAL A 20 -3.54 20.36 2.79
CA VAL A 20 -5.00 20.22 2.83
C VAL A 20 -5.35 18.81 3.30
N TRP A 21 -6.31 18.72 4.21
CA TRP A 21 -6.77 17.47 4.81
C TRP A 21 -8.22 17.17 4.44
N CYS A 22 -8.54 15.89 4.26
CA CYS A 22 -9.89 15.39 4.06
C CYS A 22 -10.12 14.15 4.95
N ASP A 23 -11.36 13.92 5.39
CA ASP A 23 -11.72 12.61 5.93
C ASP A 23 -11.97 11.66 4.75
N THR A 24 -11.23 10.56 4.71
CA THR A 24 -11.39 9.53 3.69
C THR A 24 -11.45 8.17 4.35
N ASN A 25 -12.56 7.45 4.14
CA ASN A 25 -12.84 6.18 4.81
C ASN A 25 -12.71 6.26 6.35
N GLY A 26 -13.16 7.36 6.95
CA GLY A 26 -13.11 7.60 8.39
C GLY A 26 -11.69 7.84 8.94
N MET A 27 -10.74 8.21 8.07
CA MET A 27 -9.37 8.57 8.43
C MET A 27 -9.03 9.97 7.92
N PRO A 28 -8.57 10.89 8.78
CA PRO A 28 -7.99 12.16 8.36
C PRO A 28 -6.75 11.91 7.50
N SER A 29 -6.80 12.36 6.25
CA SER A 29 -5.81 12.07 5.21
C SER A 29 -5.32 13.36 4.56
N LEU A 30 -4.00 13.45 4.35
CA LEU A 30 -3.36 14.59 3.72
C LEU A 30 -3.50 14.49 2.20
N VAL A 31 -4.38 15.30 1.60
CA VAL A 31 -4.76 15.18 0.18
C VAL A 31 -3.94 16.05 -0.75
N LYS A 32 -3.41 17.18 -0.27
CA LYS A 32 -2.55 18.10 -1.05
C LYS A 32 -1.43 18.68 -0.20
N LEU A 33 -0.26 18.85 -0.80
CA LEU A 33 0.82 19.68 -0.25
C LEU A 33 1.28 20.75 -1.24
N PRO A 34 1.77 21.90 -0.73
CA PRO A 34 2.54 22.84 -1.54
C PRO A 34 3.74 22.13 -2.17
N GLY A 35 3.92 22.30 -3.48
CA GLY A 35 5.05 21.71 -4.21
C GLY A 35 4.84 20.27 -4.72
N ASP A 36 3.66 19.67 -4.53
CA ASP A 36 3.33 18.32 -5.01
C ASP A 36 3.78 18.05 -6.45
N ARG A 37 3.47 18.98 -7.38
CA ARG A 37 3.82 18.83 -8.80
C ARG A 37 5.33 18.64 -9.02
N GLN A 38 6.16 19.38 -8.28
CA GLN A 38 7.61 19.24 -8.38
C GLN A 38 8.04 17.88 -7.84
N SER A 39 7.58 17.53 -6.63
CA SER A 39 7.91 16.26 -5.98
C SER A 39 7.48 15.06 -6.82
N VAL A 40 6.26 15.03 -7.36
CA VAL A 40 5.76 13.94 -8.23
C VAL A 40 6.67 13.72 -9.44
N SER A 41 7.19 14.79 -10.05
CA SER A 41 8.07 14.65 -11.22
C SER A 41 9.43 14.03 -10.87
N VAL A 42 9.93 14.28 -9.66
CA VAL A 42 11.25 13.84 -9.18
C VAL A 42 11.12 12.55 -8.38
N LEU A 43 10.51 12.62 -7.19
CA LEU A 43 10.29 11.53 -6.25
C LEU A 43 9.26 11.96 -5.19
N GLY A 44 8.00 11.60 -5.38
CA GLY A 44 6.91 11.86 -4.45
C GLY A 44 6.59 10.62 -3.60
N ILE A 45 6.30 10.82 -2.31
CA ILE A 45 5.85 9.77 -1.38
C ILE A 45 4.50 10.18 -0.76
N ALA A 46 3.45 9.41 -1.03
CA ALA A 46 2.10 9.62 -0.51
C ALA A 46 1.75 8.59 0.58
N ASP A 47 1.01 9.01 1.60
CA ASP A 47 0.40 8.11 2.58
C ASP A 47 -0.96 7.59 2.08
N LEU A 48 -1.04 6.29 1.81
CA LEU A 48 -2.23 5.61 1.32
C LEU A 48 -2.87 4.74 2.42
N SER A 49 -2.49 4.98 3.68
CA SER A 49 -2.96 4.19 4.82
C SER A 49 -4.48 4.25 5.01
N PHE A 50 -5.14 5.27 4.47
CA PHE A 50 -6.59 5.46 4.51
C PHE A 50 -7.36 4.47 3.63
N LEU A 51 -6.73 3.87 2.62
CA LEU A 51 -7.37 2.80 1.83
C LEU A 51 -7.70 1.63 2.75
N THR A 52 -8.88 1.05 2.57
CA THR A 52 -9.33 -0.07 3.40
C THR A 52 -8.62 -1.35 2.95
N ARG A 53 -8.17 -2.13 3.93
CA ARG A 53 -7.41 -3.36 3.70
C ARG A 53 -8.02 -4.51 4.46
N PHE A 54 -7.90 -5.70 3.87
CA PHE A 54 -8.26 -6.95 4.49
C PHE A 54 -7.21 -8.01 4.13
N GLY A 55 -6.82 -8.81 5.12
CA GLY A 55 -5.91 -9.91 4.93
C GLY A 55 -6.59 -11.21 5.31
N VAL A 56 -6.25 -12.30 4.63
CA VAL A 56 -6.76 -13.62 4.96
C VAL A 56 -5.74 -14.69 4.63
N LYS A 57 -5.69 -15.72 5.46
CA LYS A 57 -4.89 -16.91 5.21
C LYS A 57 -5.61 -18.21 5.54
N GLY A 58 -5.05 -19.32 5.09
CA GLY A 58 -5.51 -20.67 5.41
C GLY A 58 -5.92 -21.47 4.18
N ALA A 59 -6.00 -22.80 4.34
CA ALA A 59 -6.16 -23.73 3.23
C ALA A 59 -7.42 -23.48 2.36
N ASN A 60 -8.46 -22.87 2.94
CA ASN A 60 -9.70 -22.56 2.24
C ASN A 60 -9.83 -21.08 1.84
N ALA A 61 -8.81 -20.25 2.09
CA ALA A 61 -8.87 -18.81 1.79
C ALA A 61 -9.08 -18.52 0.30
N THR A 62 -8.43 -19.28 -0.58
CA THR A 62 -8.59 -19.15 -2.04
C THR A 62 -10.04 -19.41 -2.47
N GLN A 63 -10.62 -20.53 -2.05
CA GLN A 63 -11.99 -20.87 -2.39
C GLN A 63 -12.97 -19.81 -1.86
N TRP A 64 -12.81 -19.42 -0.59
CA TRP A 64 -13.68 -18.42 0.03
C TRP A 64 -13.61 -17.07 -0.70
N LEU A 65 -12.43 -16.57 -1.06
CA LEU A 65 -12.32 -15.34 -1.84
C LEU A 65 -12.90 -15.47 -3.26
N ALA A 66 -12.79 -16.65 -3.89
CA ALA A 66 -13.39 -16.89 -5.19
C ALA A 66 -14.94 -16.91 -5.15
N GLU A 67 -15.54 -17.39 -4.04
CA GLU A 67 -16.99 -17.31 -3.80
C GLU A 67 -17.48 -15.86 -3.67
N TRP A 68 -16.61 -14.94 -3.26
CA TRP A 68 -16.86 -13.48 -3.29
C TRP A 68 -16.68 -12.85 -4.69
N GLY A 69 -16.36 -13.65 -5.71
CA GLY A 69 -16.17 -13.17 -7.09
C GLY A 69 -14.85 -12.44 -7.33
N LEU A 70 -13.87 -12.58 -6.43
CA LEU A 70 -12.59 -11.88 -6.54
C LEU A 70 -11.65 -12.52 -7.57
N PRO A 71 -10.86 -11.71 -8.31
CA PRO A 71 -9.93 -12.21 -9.32
C PRO A 71 -8.66 -12.77 -8.64
N ILE A 72 -8.72 -14.03 -8.20
CA ILE A 72 -7.62 -14.65 -7.44
C ILE A 72 -6.39 -14.87 -8.33
N PRO A 73 -5.19 -14.38 -7.94
CA PRO A 73 -3.96 -14.72 -8.63
C PRO A 73 -3.65 -16.22 -8.56
N ASP A 74 -3.31 -16.81 -9.70
CA ASP A 74 -3.07 -18.24 -9.87
C ASP A 74 -1.79 -18.72 -9.15
N ARG A 75 -0.79 -17.84 -9.05
CA ARG A 75 0.53 -18.12 -8.50
C ARG A 75 0.85 -17.26 -7.25
N PRO A 76 1.59 -17.80 -6.27
CA PRO A 76 2.14 -16.99 -5.19
C PRO A 76 2.98 -15.82 -5.71
N ASN A 77 3.08 -14.78 -4.89
CA ASN A 77 3.85 -13.56 -5.16
C ASN A 77 3.43 -12.84 -6.44
N THR A 78 2.11 -12.84 -6.70
CA THR A 78 1.51 -12.08 -7.81
C THR A 78 0.25 -11.36 -7.35
N TRP A 79 -0.17 -10.34 -8.11
CA TRP A 79 -1.37 -9.57 -7.82
C TRP A 79 -2.26 -9.39 -9.04
N HIS A 80 -3.54 -9.12 -8.81
CA HIS A 80 -4.51 -8.74 -9.82
C HIS A 80 -5.27 -7.47 -9.39
N PRO A 81 -5.66 -6.61 -10.34
CA PRO A 81 -6.53 -5.48 -10.05
C PRO A 81 -7.92 -5.98 -9.68
N LEU A 82 -8.60 -5.26 -8.78
CA LEU A 82 -10.01 -5.47 -8.50
C LEU A 82 -10.87 -4.71 -9.55
N PRO A 83 -12.13 -5.14 -9.81
CA PRO A 83 -13.00 -4.52 -10.82
C PRO A 83 -13.21 -3.01 -10.63
N GLU A 84 -13.46 -2.56 -9.40
CA GLU A 84 -13.67 -1.14 -9.04
C GLU A 84 -12.36 -0.43 -8.64
N GLY A 85 -11.22 -0.98 -9.06
CA GLY A 85 -9.90 -0.54 -8.65
C GLY A 85 -9.47 -1.08 -7.27
N GLY A 86 -8.18 -0.91 -6.96
CA GLY A 86 -7.55 -1.60 -5.85
C GLY A 86 -6.90 -2.90 -6.31
N ILE A 87 -6.44 -3.72 -5.36
CA ILE A 87 -5.64 -4.90 -5.64
C ILE A 87 -6.02 -6.08 -4.74
N ILE A 88 -5.86 -7.27 -5.30
CA ILE A 88 -5.71 -8.53 -4.56
C ILE A 88 -4.34 -9.11 -4.87
N ALA A 89 -3.54 -9.32 -3.83
CA ALA A 89 -2.20 -9.89 -3.92
C ALA A 89 -2.16 -11.23 -3.19
N ARG A 90 -1.64 -12.25 -3.86
CA ARG A 90 -1.37 -13.57 -3.28
C ARG A 90 0.06 -13.57 -2.74
N LEU A 91 0.22 -13.54 -1.42
CA LEU A 91 1.52 -13.38 -0.75
C LEU A 91 2.25 -14.72 -0.51
N GLY A 92 1.57 -15.83 -0.75
CA GLY A 92 2.11 -17.17 -0.51
C GLY A 92 1.16 -18.23 -1.06
N LEU A 93 1.31 -19.47 -0.60
CA LEU A 93 0.43 -20.56 -1.05
C LEU A 93 -1.03 -20.30 -0.70
N THR A 94 -1.28 -19.76 0.50
CA THR A 94 -2.63 -19.64 1.08
C THR A 94 -2.80 -18.33 1.84
N GLU A 95 -2.17 -17.24 1.40
CA GLU A 95 -2.24 -15.92 2.07
C GLU A 95 -2.49 -14.82 1.04
N PHE A 96 -3.39 -13.91 1.38
CA PHE A 96 -3.87 -12.86 0.50
C PHE A 96 -3.96 -11.51 1.21
N LEU A 97 -3.61 -10.46 0.47
CA LEU A 97 -3.84 -9.05 0.78
C LEU A 97 -4.86 -8.49 -0.19
N ILE A 98 -5.88 -7.83 0.33
CA ILE A 98 -6.84 -7.06 -0.45
C ILE A 98 -6.77 -5.62 0.02
N GLU A 99 -6.57 -4.68 -0.90
CA GLU A 99 -6.67 -3.24 -0.65
C GLU A 99 -7.64 -2.61 -1.66
N ASP A 100 -8.59 -1.84 -1.16
CA ASP A 100 -9.57 -1.13 -1.97
C ASP A 100 -8.97 0.10 -2.68
N SER A 101 -9.71 0.62 -3.67
CA SER A 101 -9.56 2.00 -4.17
C SER A 101 -10.46 2.98 -3.40
N LEU A 102 -10.52 4.24 -3.86
CA LEU A 102 -11.54 5.20 -3.42
C LEU A 102 -12.98 4.84 -3.85
N ASN A 103 -13.11 3.97 -4.86
CA ASN A 103 -14.40 3.59 -5.46
C ASN A 103 -14.85 2.18 -5.02
N SER A 104 -14.09 1.52 -4.14
CA SER A 104 -14.37 0.16 -3.68
C SER A 104 -14.47 0.10 -2.15
N ALA A 105 -15.25 -0.87 -1.66
CA ALA A 105 -15.42 -1.14 -0.23
C ALA A 105 -15.51 -2.64 0.05
N ILE A 106 -14.82 -3.48 -0.73
CA ILE A 106 -14.88 -4.93 -0.55
C ILE A 106 -14.13 -5.38 0.70
N ALA A 107 -13.04 -4.70 1.11
CA ALA A 107 -12.27 -5.10 2.28
C ALA A 107 -13.07 -5.00 3.59
N PRO A 108 -13.83 -3.93 3.88
CA PRO A 108 -14.73 -3.88 5.04
C PRO A 108 -15.85 -4.94 5.01
N GLN A 109 -16.36 -5.28 3.82
CA GLN A 109 -17.39 -6.33 3.65
C GLN A 109 -16.81 -7.71 3.99
N LEU A 110 -15.63 -8.04 3.45
CA LEU A 110 -14.89 -9.25 3.78
C LEU A 110 -14.57 -9.33 5.27
N ALA A 111 -14.10 -8.22 5.87
CA ALA A 111 -13.81 -8.15 7.29
C ALA A 111 -15.05 -8.44 8.15
N THR A 112 -16.22 -7.95 7.73
CA THR A 112 -17.50 -8.21 8.41
C THR A 112 -17.91 -9.66 8.28
N ALA A 113 -17.83 -10.24 7.08
CA ALA A 113 -18.15 -11.64 6.85
C ALA A 113 -17.19 -12.59 7.59
N CYS A 114 -15.92 -12.21 7.70
CA CYS A 114 -14.88 -12.99 8.36
C CYS A 114 -14.90 -12.87 9.90
N LYS A 115 -15.90 -12.19 10.50
CA LYS A 115 -16.17 -12.27 11.96
C LYS A 115 -16.58 -13.67 12.40
N SER A 116 -17.22 -14.41 11.50
CA SER A 116 -17.56 -15.83 11.66
C SER A 116 -17.00 -16.60 10.47
N PRO A 117 -15.67 -16.80 10.40
CA PRO A 117 -15.04 -17.32 9.19
C PRO A 117 -15.41 -18.78 8.95
N PRO A 118 -15.48 -19.23 7.67
CA PRO A 118 -15.55 -20.65 7.36
C PRO A 118 -14.33 -21.42 7.89
N ALA A 119 -14.43 -22.75 7.92
CA ALA A 119 -13.33 -23.60 8.34
C ALA A 119 -12.05 -23.32 7.52
N LYS A 120 -10.91 -23.21 8.19
CA LYS A 120 -9.58 -22.96 7.59
C LYS A 120 -9.47 -21.65 6.81
N VAL A 121 -10.29 -20.66 7.16
CA VAL A 121 -10.18 -19.27 6.74
C VAL A 121 -9.86 -18.44 7.98
N TYR A 122 -8.76 -17.71 7.98
CA TYR A 122 -8.29 -16.95 9.14
C TYR A 122 -8.03 -15.50 8.72
N PRO A 123 -8.72 -14.51 9.30
CA PRO A 123 -8.45 -13.12 9.01
C PRO A 123 -7.04 -12.75 9.49
N VAL A 124 -6.36 -11.93 8.71
CA VAL A 124 -5.08 -11.31 9.06
C VAL A 124 -5.34 -9.82 9.24
N LEU A 125 -4.99 -9.30 10.42
CA LEU A 125 -5.15 -7.89 10.72
C LEU A 125 -4.24 -7.07 9.80
N ARG A 126 -4.83 -6.13 9.05
CA ARG A 126 -4.10 -5.22 8.15
C ARG A 126 -4.22 -3.79 8.64
N GLN A 127 -3.21 -3.42 9.41
CA GLN A 127 -3.10 -2.12 10.05
C GLN A 127 -1.88 -1.33 9.57
N ASP A 128 -1.21 -1.85 8.56
CA ASP A 128 0.03 -1.40 7.96
C ASP A 128 0.04 0.08 7.61
N LEU A 129 1.24 0.64 7.65
CA LEU A 129 1.57 1.81 6.83
C LEU A 129 1.52 1.37 5.38
N ALA A 130 0.83 2.15 4.55
CA ALA A 130 0.77 1.95 3.12
C ALA A 130 1.25 3.22 2.42
N LEU A 131 2.27 3.11 1.59
CA LEU A 131 2.85 4.23 0.85
C LEU A 131 2.72 4.02 -0.65
N GLY A 132 2.60 5.14 -1.36
CA GLY A 132 2.76 5.23 -2.81
C GLY A 132 4.01 6.04 -3.14
N LEU A 133 4.88 5.51 -3.98
CA LEU A 133 6.11 6.16 -4.45
C LEU A 133 6.02 6.37 -5.96
N VAL A 134 6.22 7.60 -6.41
CA VAL A 134 6.13 7.99 -7.83
C VAL A 134 7.25 8.97 -8.21
N GLY A 135 7.62 9.01 -9.48
CA GLY A 135 8.59 9.98 -10.02
C GLY A 135 9.81 9.35 -10.66
N ALA A 136 10.63 10.16 -11.33
CA ALA A 136 11.77 9.69 -12.12
C ALA A 136 12.88 9.02 -11.28
N ARG A 137 12.99 9.33 -9.98
CA ARG A 137 14.04 8.85 -9.08
C ARG A 137 13.59 7.76 -8.09
N VAL A 138 12.41 7.16 -8.28
CA VAL A 138 11.93 6.04 -7.43
C VAL A 138 12.94 4.91 -7.36
N ASN A 139 13.50 4.50 -8.51
CA ASN A 139 14.50 3.45 -8.55
C ASN A 139 15.79 3.81 -7.78
N GLU A 140 16.18 5.09 -7.78
CA GLU A 140 17.36 5.55 -7.05
C GLU A 140 17.15 5.46 -5.54
N LEU A 141 15.98 5.88 -5.03
CA LEU A 141 15.62 5.66 -3.63
C LEU A 141 15.58 4.18 -3.27
N LEU A 142 14.98 3.33 -4.12
CA LEU A 142 14.92 1.88 -3.85
C LEU A 142 16.32 1.25 -3.77
N ARG A 143 17.26 1.65 -4.62
CA ARG A 143 18.65 1.15 -4.59
C ARG A 143 19.41 1.54 -3.32
N GLN A 144 19.06 2.66 -2.68
CA GLN A 144 19.65 3.08 -1.41
C GLN A 144 19.04 2.36 -0.21
N THR A 145 17.78 1.92 -0.33
CA THR A 145 16.97 1.45 0.80
C THR A 145 16.74 -0.05 0.79
N CYS A 146 16.85 -0.72 -0.36
CA CYS A 146 16.52 -2.13 -0.55
C CYS A 146 17.55 -2.81 -1.46
N SER A 147 17.98 -4.02 -1.10
CA SER A 147 18.92 -4.81 -1.92
C SER A 147 18.25 -5.51 -3.12
N PHE A 148 16.93 -5.52 -3.18
CA PHE A 148 16.19 -6.17 -4.25
C PHE A 148 16.25 -5.35 -5.55
N ASN A 149 16.61 -5.99 -6.66
CA ASN A 149 16.65 -5.34 -7.97
C ASN A 149 15.28 -5.33 -8.65
N PHE A 150 14.50 -4.27 -8.43
CA PHE A 150 13.18 -4.11 -9.06
C PHE A 150 13.24 -3.97 -10.58
N GLN A 151 14.36 -3.52 -11.16
CA GLN A 151 14.49 -3.37 -12.62
C GLN A 151 14.62 -4.71 -13.36
N ALA A 152 14.94 -5.78 -12.64
CA ALA A 152 15.01 -7.13 -13.23
C ALA A 152 13.63 -7.80 -13.35
N LEU A 153 12.58 -7.18 -12.81
CA LEU A 153 11.23 -7.74 -12.84
C LEU A 153 10.56 -7.52 -14.19
N SER A 154 9.85 -8.55 -14.65
CA SER A 154 8.84 -8.42 -15.69
C SER A 154 7.53 -7.93 -15.04
N LEU A 155 7.23 -6.63 -15.16
CA LEU A 155 6.04 -6.03 -14.55
C LEU A 155 4.73 -6.58 -15.14
N GLY A 156 4.77 -7.11 -16.37
CA GLY A 156 3.64 -7.80 -17.00
C GLY A 156 3.20 -9.06 -16.25
N ASP A 157 4.10 -9.69 -15.48
CA ASP A 157 3.78 -10.85 -14.64
C ASP A 157 3.08 -10.46 -13.33
N ARG A 158 2.88 -9.16 -13.10
CA ARG A 158 2.24 -8.58 -11.90
C ARG A 158 2.87 -9.10 -10.61
N PRO A 159 4.18 -8.92 -10.43
CA PRO A 159 4.89 -9.47 -9.27
C PRO A 159 4.49 -8.75 -7.98
N VAL A 160 4.52 -9.51 -6.88
CA VAL A 160 4.54 -9.00 -5.50
C VAL A 160 5.88 -9.38 -4.92
N VAL A 161 6.60 -8.41 -4.37
CA VAL A 161 7.92 -8.62 -3.77
C VAL A 161 7.79 -8.53 -2.25
N LEU A 162 8.16 -9.61 -1.57
CA LEU A 162 8.33 -9.64 -0.12
C LEU A 162 9.82 -9.52 0.17
N THR A 163 10.26 -8.39 0.71
CA THR A 163 11.68 -8.06 0.88
C THR A 163 11.91 -7.24 2.16
N ASN A 164 13.14 -6.84 2.40
CA ASN A 164 13.52 -5.90 3.45
C ASN A 164 13.97 -4.57 2.82
N ALA A 165 13.49 -3.46 3.37
CA ALA A 165 13.96 -2.12 3.05
C ALA A 165 14.28 -1.39 4.36
N ILE A 166 15.47 -0.77 4.45
CA ILE A 166 15.97 -0.07 5.64
C ILE A 166 15.76 -0.84 6.95
N GLY A 167 16.02 -2.16 6.94
CA GLY A 167 15.86 -3.02 8.11
C GLY A 167 14.42 -3.47 8.38
N VAL A 168 13.42 -3.00 7.64
CA VAL A 168 12.00 -3.31 7.83
C VAL A 168 11.51 -4.27 6.75
N THR A 169 10.77 -5.31 7.16
CA THR A 169 10.09 -6.22 6.23
C THR A 169 8.94 -5.49 5.54
N VAL A 170 8.95 -5.50 4.20
CA VAL A 170 7.99 -4.81 3.36
C VAL A 170 7.36 -5.73 2.34
N THR A 171 6.08 -5.49 2.04
CA THR A 171 5.43 -5.99 0.83
C THR A 171 5.45 -4.88 -0.20
N VAL A 172 5.85 -5.19 -1.43
CA VAL A 172 6.05 -4.21 -2.48
C VAL A 172 5.37 -4.67 -3.76
N ILE A 173 4.58 -3.79 -4.37
CA ILE A 173 4.04 -3.99 -5.71
C ILE A 173 4.62 -2.90 -6.62
N PRO A 174 5.50 -3.25 -7.57
CA PRO A 174 5.92 -2.35 -8.61
C PRO A 174 4.86 -2.26 -9.70
N LEU A 175 4.65 -1.04 -10.19
CA LEU A 175 3.68 -0.68 -11.21
C LEU A 175 4.41 0.08 -12.33
N ASP A 176 3.98 -0.16 -13.57
CA ASP A 176 4.37 0.66 -14.70
C ASP A 176 3.29 1.73 -14.92
N ILE A 177 3.64 3.00 -14.73
CA ILE A 177 2.81 4.14 -15.07
C ILE A 177 3.57 4.97 -16.10
N GLU A 178 3.09 4.98 -17.34
CA GLU A 178 3.70 5.72 -18.46
C GLU A 178 5.21 5.43 -18.64
N ARG A 179 5.62 4.16 -18.53
CA ARG A 179 7.02 3.68 -18.61
C ARG A 179 7.90 4.15 -17.44
N LYS A 180 7.30 4.59 -16.34
CA LYS A 180 8.00 4.93 -15.10
C LYS A 180 7.59 3.96 -14.00
N LEU A 181 8.58 3.56 -13.22
CA LEU A 181 8.37 2.73 -12.05
C LEU A 181 7.64 3.55 -10.98
N CYS A 182 6.41 3.16 -10.68
CA CYS A 182 5.67 3.53 -9.49
C CYS A 182 5.66 2.34 -8.54
N VAL A 183 5.63 2.57 -7.23
CA VAL A 183 5.66 1.47 -6.27
C VAL A 183 4.64 1.69 -5.16
N ARG A 184 3.87 0.65 -4.87
CA ARG A 184 3.09 0.52 -3.64
C ARG A 184 3.89 -0.27 -2.61
N ILE A 185 4.04 0.27 -1.40
CA ILE A 185 4.79 -0.37 -0.31
C ILE A 185 3.92 -0.46 0.93
N TRP A 186 3.94 -1.61 1.61
CA TRP A 186 3.32 -1.80 2.91
C TRP A 186 4.35 -2.29 3.93
N CYS A 187 4.26 -1.78 5.15
CA CYS A 187 5.02 -2.28 6.30
C CYS A 187 4.19 -2.25 7.57
N ASP A 188 4.57 -3.05 8.57
CA ASP A 188 3.89 -3.05 9.87
C ASP A 188 3.82 -1.64 10.48
N ARG A 189 2.69 -1.32 11.13
CA ARG A 189 2.43 0.01 11.71
C ARG A 189 3.47 0.41 12.73
N THR A 190 4.06 -0.53 13.47
CA THR A 190 5.05 -0.22 14.52
C THR A 190 6.33 0.41 13.97
N PHE A 191 6.65 0.16 12.69
CA PHE A 191 7.77 0.80 12.01
C PHE A 191 7.39 2.07 11.24
N GLY A 192 6.11 2.45 11.22
CA GLY A 192 5.57 3.45 10.29
C GLY A 192 6.32 4.78 10.33
N THR A 193 6.47 5.38 11.53
CA THR A 193 7.15 6.67 11.69
C THR A 193 8.61 6.62 11.23
N TYR A 194 9.37 5.60 11.66
CA TYR A 194 10.76 5.41 11.24
C TYR A 194 10.88 5.25 9.72
N PHE A 195 10.04 4.39 9.15
CA PHE A 195 10.07 4.06 7.73
C PHE A 195 9.75 5.30 6.89
N TRP A 196 8.68 6.01 7.23
CA TRP A 196 8.30 7.27 6.57
C TRP A 196 9.37 8.33 6.66
N GLN A 197 9.87 8.64 7.87
CA GLN A 197 10.86 9.71 8.06
C GLN A 197 12.14 9.43 7.27
N THR A 198 12.61 8.18 7.29
CA THR A 198 13.81 7.77 6.56
C THR A 198 13.61 7.90 5.05
N LEU A 199 12.49 7.39 4.52
CA LEU A 199 12.22 7.48 3.07
C LEU A 199 12.01 8.93 2.61
N VAL A 200 11.30 9.75 3.37
CA VAL A 200 11.08 11.16 3.05
C VAL A 200 12.38 11.95 3.12
N GLN A 201 13.26 11.67 4.10
CA GLN A 201 14.57 12.31 4.16
C GLN A 201 15.39 12.02 2.89
N ILE A 202 15.49 10.75 2.50
CA ILE A 202 16.19 10.35 1.27
C ILE A 202 15.52 11.00 0.05
N ALA A 203 14.19 11.02 -0.02
CA ALA A 203 13.48 11.66 -1.12
C ALA A 203 13.80 13.15 -1.22
N THR A 204 13.86 13.87 -0.10
CA THR A 204 14.26 15.28 -0.04
C THR A 204 15.70 15.48 -0.50
N GLU A 205 16.65 14.62 -0.10
CA GLU A 205 18.03 14.65 -0.58
C GLU A 205 18.13 14.41 -2.10
N LEU A 206 17.18 13.66 -2.65
CA LEU A 206 17.02 13.44 -4.09
C LEU A 206 16.17 14.54 -4.78
N GLY A 207 15.79 15.61 -4.08
CA GLY A 207 15.04 16.75 -4.63
C GLY A 207 13.53 16.53 -4.79
N GLY A 208 12.99 15.47 -4.18
CA GLY A 208 11.57 15.18 -4.05
C GLY A 208 11.06 15.41 -2.62
N GLY A 209 10.11 14.59 -2.17
CA GLY A 209 9.60 14.65 -0.80
C GLY A 209 8.21 14.02 -0.62
N ALA A 210 7.59 14.34 0.53
CA ALA A 210 6.20 13.97 0.79
C ALA A 210 5.25 14.69 -0.20
N ILE A 211 4.18 14.00 -0.58
CA ILE A 211 3.11 14.55 -1.42
C ILE A 211 1.73 14.25 -0.83
N GLY A 212 0.73 15.05 -1.23
CA GLY A 212 -0.68 14.74 -0.98
C GLY A 212 -1.17 13.56 -1.82
N THR A 213 -2.21 12.88 -1.34
CA THR A 213 -2.74 11.67 -1.99
C THR A 213 -3.40 11.91 -3.35
N GLU A 214 -3.99 13.09 -3.59
CA GLU A 214 -4.55 13.45 -4.91
C GLU A 214 -3.48 13.55 -6.00
N SER A 215 -2.22 13.76 -5.61
CA SER A 215 -1.10 13.83 -6.54
C SER A 215 -0.53 12.44 -6.90
N PHE A 216 -1.03 11.38 -6.25
CA PHE A 216 -0.66 9.99 -6.51
C PHE A 216 -1.77 9.18 -7.20
N LEU A 217 -3.03 9.39 -6.81
CA LEU A 217 -4.20 8.58 -7.21
C LEU A 217 -4.80 8.97 -8.57
#